data_AF-B1LH35-F1
#
_entry.id   AF-B1LH35-F1
#
_cell.length_a   1.000
_cell.length_b   1.000
_cell.length_c   1.000
_cell.angle_alpha   90.00
_cell.angle_beta   90.00
_cell.angle_gamma   90.00
#
_symmetry.space_group_name_H-M   'P 1'
#
loop_
_entity.id
_entity.type
_entity.pdbx_description
1 polymer ?
#
loop_
_entity_poly.entity_id
_entity_poly.type
_entity_poly.pdbx_seq_one_letter_code
_entity_poly.pdbx_strand_id
1 'polypeptide(L)'
;MAALGQSISGIFPSDEIVKGSISGYVFEQFEIACYTSLLAAAKNAGDTASIPTIEAILNEEKQMADWLIQHIPQTTEKFLIRSETDGVEAKK
;
A
#
# COMPACT_ATOMS: atom_id res chain seq x y z
N MET A 1 -7.06 -9.91 10.04
CA MET A 1 -7.40 -10.43 8.69
C MET A 1 -6.40 -9.93 7.63
N ALA A 2 -5.10 -9.78 7.96
CA ALA A 2 -4.08 -9.19 7.06
C ALA A 2 -3.25 -10.23 6.28
N ALA A 3 -3.39 -11.52 6.61
CA ALA A 3 -2.51 -12.56 6.08
C ALA A 3 -2.87 -13.08 4.67
N LEU A 4 -4.08 -12.82 4.17
CA LEU A 4 -4.54 -13.40 2.89
C LEU A 4 -4.03 -12.62 1.66
N GLY A 5 -3.68 -11.33 1.80
CA GLY A 5 -3.12 -10.54 0.72
C GLY A 5 -1.65 -10.86 0.41
N GLN A 6 -0.88 -11.27 1.43
CA GLN A 6 0.54 -11.63 1.28
C GLN A 6 0.73 -12.96 0.53
N SER A 7 -0.24 -13.89 0.62
CA SER A 7 -0.09 -15.23 0.06
C SER A 7 -0.19 -15.33 -1.47
N ILE A 8 -0.74 -14.31 -2.16
CA ILE A 8 -0.84 -14.34 -3.64
C ILE A 8 0.48 -13.94 -4.31
N SER A 9 1.40 -13.28 -3.58
CA SER A 9 2.70 -12.87 -4.13
C SER A 9 3.62 -14.06 -4.45
N GLY A 10 3.47 -15.21 -3.78
CA GLY A 10 4.42 -16.33 -3.86
C GLY A 10 4.30 -17.28 -5.06
N ILE A 11 3.44 -17.01 -6.04
CA ILE A 11 3.20 -17.92 -7.19
C ILE A 11 4.06 -17.56 -8.42
N PHE A 12 4.64 -16.35 -8.47
CA PHE A 12 5.52 -15.91 -9.55
C PHE A 12 6.77 -15.24 -8.95
N PRO A 13 7.86 -15.98 -8.69
CA PRO A 13 8.99 -15.52 -7.89
C PRO A 13 9.86 -14.46 -8.57
N SER A 14 9.56 -14.06 -9.81
CA SER A 14 10.34 -13.06 -10.52
C SER A 14 9.99 -11.63 -10.09
N ASP A 15 8.72 -11.24 -9.91
CA ASP A 15 8.29 -9.83 -9.80
C ASP A 15 7.70 -9.43 -8.43
N GLU A 16 8.02 -10.18 -7.36
CA GLU A 16 7.44 -10.01 -6.02
C GLU A 16 7.58 -8.58 -5.46
N ILE A 17 8.68 -7.87 -5.73
CA ILE A 17 8.87 -6.49 -5.23
C ILE A 17 7.92 -5.49 -5.90
N VAL A 18 7.65 -5.67 -7.20
CA VAL A 18 6.74 -4.81 -7.96
C VAL A 18 5.31 -5.11 -7.54
N LYS A 19 4.94 -6.40 -7.49
CA LYS A 19 3.62 -6.83 -7.03
C LYS A 19 3.36 -6.43 -5.58
N GLY A 20 4.35 -6.58 -4.70
CA GLY A 20 4.28 -6.15 -3.31
C GLY A 20 4.05 -4.64 -3.18
N SER A 21 4.74 -3.82 -3.99
CA SER A 21 4.53 -2.36 -4.02
C SER A 21 3.13 -1.99 -4.49
N ILE A 22 2.62 -2.67 -5.53
CA ILE A 22 1.25 -2.47 -6.05
C ILE A 22 0.22 -2.90 -5.00
N SER A 23 0.41 -4.07 -4.39
CA SER A 23 -0.46 -4.57 -3.32
C SER A 23 -0.48 -3.64 -2.12
N GLY A 24 0.68 -3.08 -1.73
CA GLY A 24 0.78 -2.03 -0.72
C GLY A 24 -0.12 -0.84 -1.08
N TYR A 25 0.05 -0.27 -2.27
CA TYR A 25 -0.74 0.89 -2.70
C TYR A 25 -2.25 0.62 -2.70
N VAL A 26 -2.67 -0.56 -3.17
CA VAL A 26 -4.08 -0.95 -3.17
C VAL A 26 -4.61 -1.08 -1.72
N PHE A 27 -3.78 -1.56 -0.79
CA PHE A 27 -4.17 -1.68 0.60
C PHE A 27 -4.31 -0.31 1.27
N GLU A 28 -3.39 0.63 1.00
CA GLU A 28 -3.53 2.02 1.48
C GLU A 28 -4.84 2.66 0.97
N GLN A 29 -5.20 2.43 -0.30
CA GLN A 29 -6.48 2.92 -0.84
C GLN A 29 -7.70 2.30 -0.15
N PHE A 30 -7.61 1.03 0.25
CA PHE A 30 -8.64 0.37 1.05
C PHE A 30 -8.75 1.03 2.44
N GLU A 31 -7.63 1.31 3.10
CA GLU A 31 -7.61 1.97 4.41
C GLU A 31 -8.16 3.41 4.33
N ILE A 32 -7.79 4.18 3.31
CA ILE A 32 -8.35 5.51 3.03
C ILE A 32 -9.88 5.44 2.91
N ALA A 33 -10.41 4.46 2.17
CA ALA A 33 -11.85 4.28 2.05
C ALA A 33 -12.51 3.92 3.39
N CYS A 34 -11.89 3.02 4.17
CA CYS A 34 -12.37 2.63 5.50
C CYS A 34 -12.38 3.81 6.47
N TYR A 35 -11.31 4.58 6.58
CA TYR A 35 -11.25 5.73 7.50
C TYR A 35 -12.16 6.88 7.06
N THR A 36 -12.36 7.06 5.75
CA THR A 36 -13.37 8.00 5.24
C THR A 36 -14.77 7.61 5.69
N SER A 37 -15.12 6.32 5.59
CA SER A 37 -16.40 5.80 6.08
C SER A 37 -16.52 5.90 7.61
N LEU A 38 -15.45 5.56 8.34
CA LEU A 38 -15.41 5.60 9.80
C LEU A 38 -15.56 7.04 10.32
N LEU A 39 -14.96 8.02 9.65
CA LEU A 39 -15.12 9.43 9.98
C LEU A 39 -16.59 9.88 9.86
N ALA A 40 -17.29 9.43 8.82
CA ALA A 40 -18.72 9.71 8.68
C ALA A 40 -19.54 9.03 9.78
N ALA A 41 -19.20 7.78 10.14
CA ALA A 41 -19.84 7.06 11.23
C ALA A 41 -19.63 7.75 12.59
N ALA A 42 -18.40 8.19 12.91
CA ALA A 42 -18.09 8.91 14.15
C ALA A 42 -18.88 10.22 14.25
N LYS A 43 -18.95 10.99 13.14
CA LYS A 43 -19.76 12.21 13.06
C LYS A 43 -21.25 11.93 13.30
N ASN A 44 -21.79 10.86 12.73
CA ASN A 44 -23.19 10.48 12.93
C ASN A 44 -23.49 9.98 14.36
N ALA A 45 -22.56 9.24 14.96
CA ALA A 45 -22.67 8.74 16.33
C ALA A 45 -22.45 9.83 17.40
N GLY A 46 -21.99 11.03 17.01
CA GLY A 46 -21.64 12.10 17.96
C GLY A 46 -20.33 11.85 18.70
N ASP A 47 -19.50 10.91 18.24
CA ASP A 47 -18.17 10.65 18.80
C ASP A 47 -17.16 11.67 18.27
N THR A 48 -17.23 12.88 18.80
CA THR A 48 -16.35 13.98 18.42
C THR A 48 -14.92 13.82 18.95
N ALA A 49 -14.73 13.00 19.98
CA ALA A 49 -13.43 12.77 20.60
C ALA A 49 -12.51 11.93 19.70
N SER A 50 -13.07 10.98 18.94
CA SER A 50 -12.29 10.12 18.02
C SER A 50 -11.96 10.78 16.68
N ILE A 51 -12.69 11.82 16.27
CA ILE A 51 -12.54 12.48 14.95
C ILE A 51 -11.09 12.90 14.66
N PRO A 52 -10.37 13.61 15.56
CA PRO A 52 -9.01 14.06 15.26
C PRO A 52 -8.05 12.90 14.98
N THR A 53 -8.20 11.80 15.72
CA THR A 53 -7.38 10.59 15.54
C THR A 53 -7.68 9.92 14.20
N ILE A 54 -8.95 9.79 13.83
CA ILE A 54 -9.35 9.21 12.53
C ILE A 54 -8.83 10.06 11.37
N GLU A 55 -8.91 11.39 11.48
CA GLU A 55 -8.40 12.31 10.46
C GLU A 55 -6.87 12.27 10.35
N ALA A 56 -6.16 12.16 11.47
CA ALA A 56 -4.71 12.00 11.48
C ALA A 56 -4.28 10.72 10.73
N ILE A 57 -4.88 9.57 11.07
CA ILE A 57 -4.58 8.30 10.41
C ILE A 57 -4.91 8.37 8.92
N LEU A 58 -6.11 8.88 8.56
CA LEU A 58 -6.50 9.06 7.16
C LEU A 58 -5.49 9.91 6.37
N ASN A 59 -4.86 10.89 6.99
CA ASN A 59 -3.84 11.71 6.36
C ASN A 59 -2.50 10.99 6.23
N GLU A 60 -2.15 10.10 7.15
CA GLU A 60 -0.98 9.22 7.05
C GLU A 60 -1.15 8.22 5.89
N GLU A 61 -2.31 7.56 5.79
CA GLU A 61 -2.53 6.58 4.70
C GLU A 61 -2.54 7.25 3.31
N LYS A 62 -3.06 8.48 3.21
CA LYS A 62 -2.97 9.28 1.97
C LYS A 62 -1.53 9.57 1.59
N GLN A 63 -0.71 9.98 2.56
CA GLN A 63 0.72 10.24 2.32
C GLN A 63 1.45 8.97 1.90
N MET A 64 1.12 7.82 2.51
CA MET A 64 1.72 6.54 2.15
C MET A 64 1.29 6.09 0.74
N ALA A 65 0.00 6.20 0.40
CA ALA A 65 -0.51 5.91 -0.94
C ALA A 65 0.17 6.79 -2.00
N ASP A 66 0.27 8.09 -1.75
CA ASP A 66 0.93 9.05 -2.65
C ASP A 66 2.42 8.73 -2.81
N TRP A 67 3.10 8.37 -1.72
CA TRP A 67 4.50 7.96 -1.75
C TRP A 67 4.69 6.69 -2.59
N LEU A 68 3.86 5.67 -2.36
CA LEU A 68 3.94 4.40 -3.09
C LEU A 68 3.74 4.60 -4.59
N ILE A 69 2.68 5.32 -5.01
CA ILE A 69 2.40 5.49 -6.44
C ILE A 69 3.47 6.31 -7.16
N GLN A 70 4.11 7.27 -6.47
CA GLN A 70 5.24 8.03 -7.01
C GLN A 70 6.50 7.15 -7.19
N HIS A 71 6.71 6.15 -6.33
CA HIS A 71 7.93 5.33 -6.34
C HIS A 71 7.78 3.98 -7.08
N ILE A 72 6.55 3.48 -7.31
CA ILE A 72 6.30 2.26 -8.08
C ILE A 72 7.00 2.26 -9.46
N PRO A 73 7.00 3.35 -10.25
CA PRO A 73 7.72 3.39 -11.52
C PRO A 73 9.22 3.13 -11.34
N GLN A 74 9.87 3.81 -10.40
CA GLN A 74 11.29 3.64 -10.11
C GLN A 74 11.61 2.21 -9.62
N THR A 75 10.76 1.62 -8.78
CA THR A 75 10.89 0.22 -8.34
C THR A 75 10.80 -0.74 -9.52
N THR A 76 9.88 -0.48 -10.45
CA THR A 76 9.70 -1.30 -11.66
C THR A 76 10.92 -1.20 -12.59
N GLU A 77 11.44 0.00 -12.83
CA GLU A 77 12.65 0.21 -13.63
C GLU A 77 13.87 -0.51 -13.03
N LYS A 78 14.09 -0.36 -11.72
CA LYS A 78 15.19 -1.05 -11.02
C LYS A 78 15.05 -2.58 -11.10
N PHE A 79 13.82 -3.07 -11.00
CA PHE A 79 13.53 -4.48 -11.14
C PHE A 79 13.89 -4.99 -12.55
N LEU A 80 13.46 -4.30 -13.61
CA LEU A 80 13.77 -4.66 -15.00
C LEU A 80 15.27 -4.70 -15.25
N ILE A 81 16.01 -3.64 -14.86
CA ILE A 81 17.47 -3.56 -15.03
C ILE A 81 18.17 -4.77 -14.39
N ARG A 82 17.76 -5.17 -13.18
CA ARG A 82 18.34 -6.32 -12.48
C ARG A 82 17.93 -7.65 -13.10
N SER A 83 16.72 -7.75 -13.65
CA SER A 83 16.26 -8.97 -14.32
C SER A 83 16.99 -9.24 -15.64
N GLU A 84 17.51 -8.19 -16.28
CA GLU A 84 18.25 -8.26 -17.55
C GLU A 84 19.77 -8.47 -17.37
N THR A 85 20.31 -8.32 -16.15
CA THR A 85 21.75 -8.47 -15.91
C THR A 85 22.10 -9.88 -15.41
N ASP A 86 22.80 -10.64 -16.27
CA ASP A 86 23.26 -12.01 -15.99
C ASP A 86 24.10 -12.08 -14.70
N GLY A 87 23.73 -12.99 -13.80
CA GLY A 87 24.47 -13.28 -12.57
C GLY A 87 24.07 -12.46 -11.33
N VAL A 88 23.06 -11.58 -11.42
CA VAL A 88 22.55 -10.82 -10.27
C VAL A 88 21.10 -11.23 -10.00
N GLU A 89 20.80 -11.80 -8.81
CA GLU A 89 19.40 -12.08 -8.45
C GLU A 89 18.62 -10.77 -8.27
N ALA A 90 17.53 -10.61 -9.02
CA ALA A 90 16.66 -9.42 -8.98
C ALA A 90 15.85 -9.23 -7.67
N LYS A 91 16.05 -10.09 -6.66
CA LYS A 91 15.18 -10.29 -5.49
C LYS A 91 15.32 -9.27 -4.33
N LYS A 92 16.13 -8.20 -4.44
CA LYS A 92 16.38 -7.27 -3.32
C LYS A 92 15.97 -5.82 -3.59
#